data_AF-A0A7C7RXA0-F1
#
_entry.id   AF-A0A7C7RXA0-F1
#
_cell.length_a   1.000
_cell.length_b   1.000
_cell.length_c   1.000
_cell.angle_alpha   90.00
_cell.angle_beta   90.00
_cell.angle_gamma   90.00
#
_symmetry.space_group_name_H-M   'P 1'
#
loop_
_entity.id
_entity.type
_entity.pdbx_description
1 polymer ?
#
loop_
_entity_poly.entity_id
_entity_poly.type
_entity_poly.pdbx_seq_one_letter_code
_entity_poly.pdbx_strand_id
1 'polypeptide(L)'
;MGRLGEAVEAVVRVIAQLRGPDGCPWDRAQTHASLVPYLLEEAYEVAAALEEGDPDRIKDELGDLLLQVLLHAQIEAEAGRF
;
A
#
# COMPACT_ATOMS: atom_id res chain seq x y z
N MET A 1 -0.28 -20.27 -8.69
CA MET A 1 -0.67 -18.84 -8.74
C MET A 1 -0.17 -18.27 -10.06
N GLY A 2 -0.87 -17.32 -10.70
CA GLY A 2 -0.32 -16.64 -11.88
C GLY A 2 0.79 -15.65 -11.48
N ARG A 3 1.62 -15.21 -12.44
CA ARG A 3 2.72 -14.25 -12.23
C ARG A 3 2.31 -13.01 -11.40
N LEU A 4 1.10 -12.50 -11.61
CA LEU A 4 0.57 -11.36 -10.87
C LEU A 4 0.36 -11.68 -9.38
N GLY A 5 -0.18 -12.87 -9.06
CA GLY A 5 -0.38 -13.29 -7.67
C GLY A 5 0.95 -13.46 -6.94
N GLU A 6 1.96 -14.01 -7.60
CA GLU A 6 3.32 -14.12 -7.03
C GLU A 6 3.93 -12.75 -6.73
N ALA A 7 3.71 -11.77 -7.61
CA ALA A 7 4.16 -10.39 -7.40
C ALA A 7 3.45 -9.72 -6.21
N VAL A 8 2.13 -9.86 -6.11
CA VAL A 8 1.37 -9.33 -4.97
C VAL A 8 1.83 -9.95 -3.65
N GLU A 9 2.00 -11.28 -3.61
CA GLU A 9 2.55 -11.96 -2.43
C GLU A 9 3.96 -11.46 -2.06
N ALA A 10 4.79 -11.13 -3.05
CA ALA A 10 6.12 -10.57 -2.80
C ALA A 10 6.04 -9.20 -2.14
N VAL A 11 5.15 -8.31 -2.62
CA VAL A 11 4.94 -6.99 -2.00
C VAL A 11 4.40 -7.14 -0.58
N VAL A 12 3.43 -8.03 -0.34
CA VAL A 12 2.92 -8.32 1.01
C VAL A 12 4.05 -8.71 1.96
N ARG A 13 4.98 -9.58 1.53
CA ARG A 13 6.15 -9.96 2.34
C ARG A 13 7.08 -8.78 2.62
N VAL A 14 7.29 -7.90 1.65
CA VAL A 14 8.09 -6.68 1.85
C VAL A 14 7.45 -5.76 2.90
N ILE A 15 6.14 -5.54 2.83
CA ILE A 15 5.42 -4.71 3.81
C ILE A 15 5.50 -5.30 5.22
N ALA A 16 5.30 -6.61 5.35
CA ALA A 16 5.46 -7.30 6.63
C ALA A 16 6.90 -7.17 7.18
N GLN A 17 7.91 -7.24 6.32
CA GLN A 17 9.30 -7.04 6.72
C GLN A 17 9.57 -5.59 7.16
N LEU A 18 9.07 -4.60 6.42
CA LEU A 18 9.24 -3.18 6.74
C LEU A 18 8.55 -2.79 8.06
N ARG A 19 7.43 -3.43 8.40
CA ARG A 19 6.74 -3.22 9.68
C ARG A 19 7.18 -4.18 10.80
N GLY A 20 8.05 -5.13 10.50
CA GLY A 20 8.63 -6.05 11.47
C GLY A 20 9.56 -5.36 12.47
N PRO A 21 10.02 -6.06 13.54
CA PRO A 21 10.85 -5.47 14.60
C PRO A 21 12.11 -4.75 14.10
N ASP A 22 12.77 -5.31 13.09
CA ASP A 22 14.00 -4.78 12.46
C ASP A 22 13.71 -3.99 11.17
N GLY A 23 12.44 -3.64 10.95
CA GLY A 23 11.97 -2.94 9.77
C GLY A 23 12.20 -1.43 9.81
N CYS A 24 11.64 -0.73 8.83
CA CYS A 24 11.72 0.71 8.70
C CYS A 24 11.00 1.41 9.88
N PRO A 25 11.67 2.33 10.61
CA PRO A 25 11.06 3.01 11.75
C PRO A 25 9.80 3.79 11.39
N TRP A 26 9.74 4.38 10.19
CA TRP A 26 8.57 5.13 9.73
C TRP A 26 7.38 4.21 9.48
N ASP A 27 7.59 3.10 8.76
CA ASP A 27 6.52 2.14 8.46
C ASP A 27 5.92 1.56 9.73
N ARG A 28 6.78 1.17 10.69
CA ARG A 28 6.36 0.63 11.99
C ARG A 28 5.53 1.61 12.82
N ALA A 29 5.85 2.90 12.73
CA ALA A 29 5.14 3.93 13.50
C ALA A 29 3.75 4.24 12.94
N GLN A 30 3.41 3.76 11.74
CA GLN A 30 2.12 4.07 11.12
C GLN A 30 0.95 3.36 11.79
N THR A 31 -0.16 4.08 11.86
CA THR A 31 -1.47 3.66 12.34
C THR A 31 -2.51 3.92 11.26
N HIS A 32 -3.73 3.38 11.39
CA HIS A 32 -4.80 3.76 10.46
C HIS A 32 -5.00 5.27 10.39
N ALA A 33 -5.02 5.95 11.53
CA ALA A 33 -5.24 7.39 11.59
C ALA A 33 -4.12 8.20 10.91
N SER A 34 -2.86 7.78 11.03
CA SER A 34 -1.74 8.48 10.39
C SER A 34 -1.68 8.24 8.88
N LEU A 35 -2.24 7.14 8.39
CA LEU A 35 -2.25 6.78 6.97
C LEU A 35 -3.44 7.34 6.19
N VAL A 36 -4.55 7.70 6.85
CA VAL A 36 -5.76 8.24 6.19
C VAL A 36 -5.47 9.40 5.22
N PRO A 37 -4.64 10.41 5.56
CA PRO A 37 -4.37 11.50 4.62
C PRO A 37 -3.73 10.99 3.31
N TYR A 38 -2.74 10.11 3.41
CA TYR A 38 -2.06 9.53 2.26
C TYR A 38 -3.02 8.64 1.45
N LEU A 39 -3.79 7.77 2.10
CA LEU A 39 -4.80 6.96 1.40
C LEU A 39 -5.78 7.81 0.57
N LEU A 40 -6.22 8.95 1.11
CA LEU A 40 -7.10 9.86 0.39
C LEU A 40 -6.37 10.55 -0.77
N GLU A 41 -5.14 11.02 -0.55
CA GLU A 41 -4.28 11.62 -1.57
C GLU A 41 -4.09 10.66 -2.76
N GLU A 42 -3.60 9.45 -2.53
CA GLU A 42 -3.37 8.45 -3.57
C GLU A 42 -4.67 8.08 -4.31
N ALA A 43 -5.80 8.00 -3.59
CA ALA A 43 -7.09 7.72 -4.22
C ALA A 43 -7.54 8.85 -5.17
N TYR A 44 -7.28 10.12 -4.80
CA TYR A 44 -7.54 11.26 -5.68
C TYR A 44 -6.55 11.32 -6.84
N GLU A 45 -5.28 10.97 -6.62
CA GLU A 45 -4.26 10.96 -7.68
C GLU A 45 -4.54 9.86 -8.70
N VAL A 46 -4.93 8.65 -8.27
CA VAL A 46 -5.42 7.60 -9.17
C VAL A 46 -6.60 8.10 -10.01
N ALA A 47 -7.58 8.76 -9.38
CA ALA A 47 -8.74 9.29 -10.10
C ALA A 47 -8.31 10.33 -11.16
N ALA A 48 -7.45 11.27 -10.78
CA ALA A 48 -6.92 12.29 -11.70
C ALA A 48 -6.13 11.66 -12.86
N ALA A 49 -5.25 10.71 -12.59
CA ALA A 49 -4.47 10.02 -13.62
C ALA A 49 -5.37 9.26 -14.62
N LEU A 50 -6.45 8.64 -14.14
CA LEU A 50 -7.45 7.99 -14.98
C LEU A 50 -8.23 8.98 -15.85
N GLU A 51 -8.61 10.15 -15.31
CA GLU A 51 -9.29 11.21 -16.05
C GLU A 51 -8.40 11.85 -17.11
N GLU A 52 -7.11 12.03 -16.81
CA GLU A 52 -6.09 12.54 -17.73
C GLU A 52 -5.71 11.52 -18.82
N GLY A 53 -5.95 10.23 -18.58
CA GLY A 53 -5.63 9.15 -19.50
C GLY A 53 -4.12 8.92 -19.65
N ASP A 54 -3.33 9.27 -18.63
CA ASP A 54 -1.88 9.11 -18.62
C ASP A 54 -1.50 7.71 -18.09
N PRO A 55 -1.05 6.79 -18.96
CA PRO A 55 -0.81 5.41 -18.58
C PRO A 55 0.37 5.23 -17.60
N ASP A 56 1.35 6.13 -17.63
CA ASP A 56 2.50 6.06 -16.74
C ASP A 56 2.09 6.51 -15.33
N ARG A 57 1.36 7.63 -15.24
CA ARG A 57 0.78 8.07 -13.96
C ARG A 57 -0.19 7.04 -13.39
N ILE A 58 -1.11 6.50 -14.21
CA ILE A 58 -2.06 5.47 -13.75
C ILE A 58 -1.32 4.30 -13.10
N LYS A 59 -0.21 3.85 -13.69
CA LYS A 59 0.57 2.74 -13.15
C LYS A 59 1.21 3.11 -11.80
N ASP A 60 1.78 4.30 -11.69
CA ASP A 60 2.47 4.76 -10.49
C ASP A 60 1.47 4.96 -9.33
N GLU A 61 0.40 5.73 -9.55
CA GLU A 61 -0.59 6.02 -8.50
C GLU A 61 -1.34 4.75 -8.06
N LEU A 62 -1.61 3.79 -8.98
CA LEU A 62 -2.19 2.50 -8.60
C LEU A 62 -1.25 1.66 -7.72
N GLY A 63 0.06 1.80 -7.92
CA GLY A 63 1.08 1.19 -7.07
C GLY A 63 1.05 1.78 -5.67
N ASP A 64 0.98 3.11 -5.56
CA ASP A 64 0.97 3.82 -4.29
C ASP A 64 -0.34 3.62 -3.53
N LEU A 65 -1.48 3.62 -4.23
CA LEU A 65 -2.77 3.23 -3.62
C LEU A 65 -2.75 1.77 -3.11
N LEU A 66 -2.16 0.85 -3.87
CA LEU A 66 -2.00 -0.54 -3.42
C LEU A 66 -1.12 -0.64 -2.17
N LEU A 67 -0.04 0.15 -2.10
CA LEU A 67 0.80 0.24 -0.90
C LEU A 67 -0.03 0.65 0.32
N GLN A 68 -0.89 1.67 0.20
CA GLN A 68 -1.76 2.11 1.30
C GLN A 68 -2.72 1.01 1.76
N VAL A 69 -3.35 0.29 0.82
CA VAL A 69 -4.22 -0.86 1.13
C VAL A 69 -3.46 -1.94 1.90
N LEU A 70 -2.24 -2.27 1.46
CA LEU A 70 -1.43 -3.32 2.10
C LEU A 70 -0.92 -2.90 3.48
N LEU A 71 -0.57 -1.62 3.69
CA LEU A 71 -0.19 -1.11 5.01
C LEU A 71 -1.35 -1.24 6.01
N HIS A 72 -2.57 -0.86 5.61
CA HIS A 72 -3.75 -1.04 6.46
C HIS A 72 -4.07 -2.51 6.74
N ALA A 73 -3.99 -3.38 5.72
CA ALA A 73 -4.19 -4.82 5.89
C ALA A 73 -3.14 -5.43 6.83
N GLN A 74 -1.88 -5.01 6.71
CA GLN A 74 -0.80 -5.46 7.58
C GLN A 74 -1.01 -5.02 9.04
N ILE A 75 -1.50 -3.80 9.28
CA ILE A 75 -1.87 -3.33 10.64
C ILE A 75 -2.97 -4.20 11.25
N GLU A 76 -4.00 -4.57 10.48
CA GLU A 76 -5.08 -5.44 10.96
C GLU A 76 -4.60 -6.88 11.18
N ALA A 77 -3.72 -7.40 10.32
CA ALA A 77 -3.10 -8.72 10.47
C ALA A 77 -2.22 -8.78 11.73
N GLU A 78 -1.42 -7.74 12.01
CA GLU A 78 -0.64 -7.59 13.26
C GLU A 78 -1.53 -7.62 14.51
N ALA A 79 -2.77 -7.16 14.37
CA ALA A 79 -3.76 -7.17 15.44
C ALA A 79 -4.65 -8.43 15.47
N GLY A 80 -4.40 -9.40 14.58
CA GLY A 80 -5.14 -10.66 14.49
C GLY A 80 -6.58 -10.53 13.97
N ARG A 81 -6.87 -9.52 13.17
CA ARG A 81 -8.22 -9.20 12.66
C ARG A 81 -8.37 -9.35 11.13
N PHE A 82 -7.32 -9.78 10.44
CA PHE A 82 -7.28 -9.96 8.98
C PHE A 82 -6.49 -11.20 8.60
#